data_AF-A0A364MRI5-F1
#
_entry.id   AF-A0A364MRI5-F1
#
_cell.length_a   1.000
_cell.length_b   1.000
_cell.length_c   1.000
_cell.angle_alpha   90.00
_cell.angle_beta   90.00
_cell.angle_gamma   90.00
#
_symmetry.space_group_name_H-M   'P 1'
#
loop_
_entity.id
_entity.type
_entity.pdbx_description
1 polymer ?
#
loop_
_entity_poly.entity_id
_entity_poly.type
_entity_poly.pdbx_seq_one_letter_code
_entity_poly.pdbx_strand_id
1 'polypeptide(L)'
;MFKPLSNAYSTALAGYLQNSQGLLNLTKGDFFPLFWSSWTSVFKPPLIKRSFEATGIHPANLDAALKKFAKEASDSDSSQSVLSGEDWLKLKSIVRREVKDQSSKDVKKLERSLHHIAAQNSILREEVRGLRDSLAIKKRRDNKPYTLQLESNQGYHGGAVFWSPKRVQQARDDEVSRQQQAVQQQLQKAEITEMKEQARLCKLQLLQEKRVERERRQEVRRKEIAAKLAEKQHQKRLRDAKKSYTIAPKG
;
A
#
# COMPACT_ATOMS: atom_id res chain seq x y z
N MET A 1 5.10 -23.83 34.97
CA MET A 1 5.64 -23.12 33.79
C MET A 1 4.65 -22.97 32.65
N PHE A 2 3.92 -24.03 32.26
CA PHE A 2 3.00 -23.97 31.12
C PHE A 2 1.75 -23.11 31.33
N LYS A 3 1.17 -23.07 32.53
CA LYS A 3 0.05 -22.14 32.83
C LYS A 3 0.45 -20.66 32.66
N PRO A 4 1.58 -20.18 33.23
CA PRO A 4 2.11 -18.85 32.93
C PRO A 4 2.35 -18.60 31.43
N LEU A 5 2.88 -19.59 30.69
CA LEU A 5 3.06 -19.48 29.24
C LEU A 5 1.73 -19.29 28.51
N SER A 6 0.73 -20.11 28.83
CA SER A 6 -0.62 -19.99 28.26
C SER A 6 -1.21 -18.61 28.52
N ASN A 7 -1.11 -18.11 29.76
CA ASN A 7 -1.60 -16.79 30.10
C ASN A 7 -0.87 -15.69 29.33
N ALA A 8 0.47 -15.75 29.26
CA ALA A 8 1.28 -14.78 28.53
C ALA A 8 0.99 -14.79 27.02
N TYR A 9 0.69 -15.96 26.46
CA TYR A 9 0.27 -16.09 25.06
C TYR A 9 -1.13 -15.51 24.84
N SER A 10 -2.09 -15.82 25.71
CA SER A 10 -3.44 -15.23 25.64
C SER A 10 -3.41 -13.71 25.74
N THR A 11 -2.56 -13.13 26.61
CA THR A 11 -2.39 -11.67 26.70
C THR A 11 -1.74 -11.09 25.44
N ALA A 12 -0.74 -11.76 24.87
CA ALA A 12 -0.09 -11.31 23.64
C ALA A 12 -1.06 -11.36 22.45
N LEU A 13 -1.91 -12.39 22.39
CA LEU A 13 -2.95 -12.55 21.37
C LEU A 13 -4.03 -11.48 21.51
N ALA A 14 -4.48 -11.20 22.73
CA ALA A 14 -5.43 -10.10 22.99
C ALA A 14 -4.83 -8.75 22.58
N GLY A 15 -3.56 -8.50 22.92
CA GLY A 15 -2.83 -7.30 22.49
C GLY A 15 -2.72 -7.19 20.97
N TYR A 16 -2.44 -8.30 20.27
CA TYR A 16 -2.40 -8.33 18.80
C TYR A 16 -3.76 -7.97 18.19
N LEU A 17 -4.86 -8.52 18.72
CA LEU A 17 -6.22 -8.19 18.27
C LEU A 17 -6.56 -6.73 18.54
N GLN A 18 -6.23 -6.22 19.72
CA GLN A 18 -6.44 -4.82 20.09
C GLN A 18 -5.65 -3.87 19.18
N ASN A 19 -4.36 -4.14 18.96
CA ASN A 19 -3.47 -3.31 18.16
C ASN A 19 -3.88 -3.28 16.68
N SER A 20 -4.41 -4.39 16.17
CA SER A 20 -4.88 -4.49 14.79
C SER A 20 -6.33 -4.01 14.62
N GLN A 21 -7.09 -3.83 15.71
CA GLN A 21 -8.51 -3.48 15.68
C GLN A 21 -9.35 -4.40 14.77
N GLY A 22 -8.93 -5.66 14.59
CA GLY A 22 -9.57 -6.60 13.65
C GLY A 22 -9.25 -6.37 12.17
N LEU A 23 -8.41 -5.40 11.81
CA LEU A 23 -7.97 -5.16 10.42
C LEU A 23 -7.02 -6.25 9.89
N LEU A 24 -6.33 -6.95 10.80
CA LEU A 24 -5.44 -8.05 10.44
C LEU A 24 -6.05 -9.39 10.87
N ASN A 25 -6.20 -10.27 9.90
CA ASN A 25 -6.49 -11.68 10.18
C ASN A 25 -5.28 -12.34 10.84
N LEU A 26 -5.57 -13.21 11.80
CA LEU A 26 -4.58 -14.07 12.45
C LEU A 26 -4.25 -15.24 11.52
N THR A 27 -2.99 -15.38 11.16
CA THR A 27 -2.49 -16.40 10.24
C THR A 27 -1.52 -17.34 10.97
N LYS A 28 -1.23 -18.50 10.38
CA LYS A 28 -0.23 -19.43 10.94
C LYS A 28 1.15 -18.79 11.10
N GLY A 29 1.49 -17.80 10.27
CA GLY A 29 2.76 -17.07 10.36
C GLY A 29 2.90 -16.21 11.62
N ASP A 30 1.78 -15.81 12.24
CA ASP A 30 1.79 -14.97 13.43
C ASP A 30 1.96 -15.77 14.73
N PHE A 31 1.74 -17.09 14.67
CA PHE A 31 1.89 -17.98 15.81
C PHE A 31 3.30 -17.87 16.41
N PHE A 32 4.34 -18.02 15.59
CA PHE A 32 5.71 -18.10 16.10
C PHE A 32 6.18 -16.79 16.75
N PRO A 33 6.00 -15.59 16.15
CA PRO A 33 6.34 -14.34 16.81
C PRO A 33 5.63 -14.13 18.15
N LEU A 34 4.32 -14.42 18.21
CA LEU A 34 3.54 -14.29 19.45
C LEU A 34 3.99 -15.30 20.50
N PHE A 35 4.12 -16.57 20.11
CA PHE A 35 4.60 -17.65 20.98
C PHE A 35 6.00 -17.35 21.51
N TRP A 36 6.92 -16.93 20.65
CA TRP A 36 8.31 -16.68 21.03
C TRP A 36 8.44 -15.50 21.99
N SER A 37 7.67 -14.44 21.78
CA SER A 37 7.58 -13.31 22.71
C SER A 37 7.08 -13.76 24.09
N SER A 38 6.00 -14.54 24.14
CA SER A 38 5.47 -15.08 25.40
C SER A 38 6.44 -16.08 26.06
N TRP A 39 7.10 -16.92 25.27
CA TRP A 39 8.09 -17.89 25.74
C TRP A 39 9.26 -17.19 26.42
N THR A 40 9.89 -16.22 25.74
CA THR A 40 11.03 -15.46 26.27
C THR A 40 10.66 -14.61 27.49
N SER A 41 9.40 -14.18 27.59
CA SER A 41 8.89 -13.50 28.78
C SER A 41 8.80 -14.44 30.00
N VAL A 42 8.31 -15.66 29.81
CA VAL A 42 7.99 -16.62 30.89
C VAL A 42 9.18 -17.51 31.28
N PHE A 43 9.94 -18.00 30.30
CA PHE A 43 11.06 -18.93 30.53
C PHE A 43 12.36 -18.19 30.88
N LYS A 44 12.28 -17.30 31.87
CA LYS A 44 13.46 -16.63 32.45
C LYS A 44 13.98 -17.42 33.65
N PRO A 45 15.30 -17.49 33.88
CA PRO A 45 15.87 -18.18 35.04
C PRO A 45 15.18 -17.91 36.39
N PRO A 46 14.85 -16.65 36.76
CA PRO A 46 14.16 -16.38 38.03
C PRO A 46 12.74 -16.94 38.08
N LEU A 47 11.98 -16.89 36.98
CA LEU A 47 10.62 -17.43 36.93
C LEU A 47 10.63 -18.96 36.96
N ILE A 48 11.62 -19.58 36.32
CA ILE A 48 11.84 -21.03 36.38
C ILE A 48 12.07 -21.45 37.82
N LYS A 49 13.02 -20.81 38.54
CA LYS A 49 13.30 -21.10 39.95
C LYS A 49 12.05 -20.98 40.83
N ARG A 50 11.31 -19.86 40.72
CA ARG A 50 10.03 -19.67 41.44
C ARG A 50 9.00 -20.75 41.13
N SER A 51 8.96 -21.26 39.91
CA SER A 51 8.02 -22.31 39.55
C SER A 51 8.35 -23.64 40.21
N PHE A 52 9.63 -23.96 40.38
CA PHE A 52 10.08 -25.16 41.10
C PHE A 52 9.84 -25.00 42.61
N GLU A 53 10.14 -23.82 43.17
CA GLU A 53 9.83 -23.49 44.57
C GLU A 53 8.34 -23.66 44.88
N ALA A 54 7.47 -23.17 43.98
CA ALA A 54 6.02 -23.28 44.13
C ALA A 54 5.51 -24.72 44.08
N THR A 55 6.26 -25.66 43.49
CA THR A 55 5.92 -27.10 43.52
C THR A 55 6.42 -27.80 44.77
N GLY A 56 7.32 -27.17 45.54
CA GLY A 56 7.97 -27.80 46.69
C GLY A 56 8.96 -28.91 46.32
N ILE A 57 9.24 -29.11 45.03
CA ILE A 57 10.22 -30.12 44.54
C ILE A 57 11.63 -29.63 44.80
N HIS A 58 11.92 -28.36 44.47
CA HIS A 58 13.22 -27.75 44.69
C HIS A 58 13.08 -26.26 45.04
N PRO A 59 13.53 -25.84 46.24
CA PRO A 59 14.01 -26.66 47.36
C PRO A 59 12.89 -27.56 47.90
N ALA A 60 13.26 -28.72 48.46
CA ALA A 60 12.30 -29.69 48.98
C ALA A 60 11.49 -29.07 50.14
N ASN A 61 10.20 -28.83 49.91
CA ASN A 61 9.29 -28.24 50.88
C ASN A 61 7.85 -28.75 50.64
N LEU A 62 7.45 -29.75 51.43
CA LEU A 62 6.13 -30.39 51.34
C LEU A 62 4.99 -29.43 51.72
N ASP A 63 5.25 -28.49 52.64
CA ASP A 63 4.26 -27.51 53.09
C ASP A 63 3.91 -26.51 52.00
N ALA A 64 4.78 -26.29 51.00
CA ALA A 64 4.49 -25.38 49.89
C ALA A 64 3.29 -25.82 49.06
N ALA A 65 3.04 -27.14 48.95
CA ALA A 65 1.85 -27.67 48.30
C ALA A 65 0.61 -27.56 49.20
N LEU A 66 0.77 -27.81 50.51
CA LEU A 66 -0.31 -27.78 51.50
C LEU A 66 -0.83 -26.35 51.74
N LYS A 67 0.07 -25.35 51.76
CA LYS A 67 -0.28 -23.92 51.90
C LYS A 67 -1.19 -23.39 50.79
N LYS A 68 -1.26 -24.04 49.63
CA LYS A 68 -2.19 -23.65 48.54
C LYS A 68 -3.65 -23.99 48.88
N PHE A 69 -3.87 -24.97 49.75
CA PHE A 69 -5.20 -25.40 50.18
C PHE A 69 -5.63 -24.71 51.47
N ALA A 70 -4.68 -24.21 52.26
CA ALA A 70 -4.93 -23.28 53.37
C ALA A 70 -5.25 -21.88 52.80
N LYS A 71 -6.49 -21.70 52.33
CA LYS A 71 -6.92 -20.47 51.69
C LYS A 71 -7.24 -19.41 52.75
N GLU A 72 -6.28 -18.56 53.09
CA GLU A 72 -6.65 -17.23 53.57
C GLU A 72 -7.02 -16.36 52.36
N ALA A 73 -8.16 -15.68 52.47
CA ALA A 73 -8.63 -14.71 51.50
C ALA A 73 -7.69 -13.49 51.51
N SER A 74 -6.56 -13.62 50.80
CA SER A 74 -5.77 -12.46 50.43
C SER A 74 -6.27 -11.98 49.08
N ASP A 75 -7.08 -10.92 49.12
CA ASP A 75 -7.40 -10.06 47.99
C ASP A 75 -6.11 -9.38 47.50
N SER A 76 -5.28 -10.15 46.79
CA SER A 76 -4.11 -9.61 46.10
C SER A 76 -4.57 -9.03 44.77
N ASP A 77 -5.26 -7.88 44.84
CA ASP A 77 -5.44 -6.98 43.72
C ASP A 77 -4.08 -6.32 43.41
N SER A 78 -3.18 -7.08 42.79
CA SER A 78 -1.92 -6.56 42.26
C SER A 78 -2.09 -6.32 40.76
N SER A 79 -3.03 -5.42 40.45
CA SER A 79 -3.06 -4.73 39.19
C SER A 79 -2.00 -3.62 39.25
N GLN A 80 -0.72 -4.02 39.16
CA GLN A 80 0.37 -3.07 38.96
C GLN A 80 0.26 -2.54 37.53
N SER A 81 -0.69 -1.63 37.34
CA SER A 81 -0.89 -0.92 36.09
C SER A 81 0.32 -0.02 35.88
N VAL A 82 1.18 -0.42 34.96
CA VAL A 82 2.21 0.44 34.37
C VAL A 82 1.49 1.42 33.45
N LEU A 83 0.68 2.31 34.04
CA LEU A 83 0.26 3.51 33.36
C LEU A 83 1.49 4.42 33.39
N SER A 84 2.06 4.69 32.22
CA SER A 84 3.06 5.73 32.00
C SER A 84 2.47 7.05 32.51
N GLY A 85 2.69 7.31 33.79
CA GLY A 85 2.14 8.42 34.55
C GLY A 85 3.01 9.66 34.47
N GLU A 86 4.03 9.66 33.60
CA GLU A 86 5.04 10.70 33.61
C GLU A 86 4.46 12.07 33.25
N ASP A 87 3.47 12.17 32.36
CA ASP A 87 3.03 13.49 31.87
C ASP A 87 1.96 14.13 32.78
N TRP A 88 0.98 13.35 33.23
CA TRP A 88 -0.15 13.89 33.99
C TRP A 88 0.19 14.16 35.45
N LEU A 89 1.02 13.30 36.10
CA LEU A 89 1.46 13.53 37.49
C LEU A 89 2.29 14.80 37.59
N LYS A 90 3.13 15.07 36.57
CA LYS A 90 3.88 16.33 36.46
C LYS A 90 2.94 17.53 36.35
N LEU A 91 1.98 17.49 35.43
CA LEU A 91 1.00 18.58 35.28
C LEU A 91 0.16 18.78 36.55
N LYS A 92 -0.26 17.69 37.22
CA LYS A 92 -0.96 17.75 38.51
C LYS A 92 -0.10 18.42 39.58
N SER A 93 1.19 18.08 39.65
CA SER A 93 2.11 18.68 40.62
C SER A 93 2.29 20.19 40.38
N ILE A 94 2.35 20.61 39.11
CA ILE A 94 2.42 22.02 38.74
C ILE A 94 1.13 22.76 39.13
N VAL A 95 -0.05 22.18 38.83
CA VAL A 95 -1.34 22.76 39.21
C VAL A 95 -1.44 22.92 40.72
N ARG A 96 -1.06 21.90 41.50
CA ARG A 96 -1.05 21.96 42.97
C ARG A 96 -0.07 23.00 43.54
N ARG A 97 1.02 23.28 42.83
CA ARG A 97 2.02 24.27 43.24
C ARG A 97 1.55 25.70 42.97
N GLU A 98 0.92 25.92 41.82
CA GLU A 98 0.57 27.27 41.35
C GLU A 98 -0.79 27.75 41.88
N VAL A 99 -1.71 26.81 42.12
CA VAL A 99 -3.07 27.12 42.58
C VAL A 99 -3.15 27.09 44.10
N LYS A 100 -3.49 28.23 44.70
CA LYS A 100 -3.67 28.35 46.16
C LYS A 100 -4.93 27.62 46.66
N ASP A 101 -6.05 27.75 45.95
CA ASP A 101 -7.35 27.20 46.35
C ASP A 101 -7.70 25.88 45.63
N GLN A 102 -7.08 24.79 46.08
CA GLN A 102 -7.31 23.45 45.53
C GLN A 102 -8.75 22.93 45.73
N SER A 103 -9.46 23.46 46.73
CA SER A 103 -10.82 23.05 47.06
C SER A 103 -11.88 23.65 46.12
N SER A 104 -11.52 24.70 45.36
CA SER A 104 -12.42 25.41 44.47
C SER A 104 -13.00 24.49 43.40
N LYS A 105 -14.25 24.77 43.03
CA LYS A 105 -14.99 23.94 42.05
C LYS A 105 -14.31 23.95 40.68
N ASP A 106 -13.73 25.07 40.28
CA ASP A 106 -13.13 25.23 38.96
C ASP A 106 -11.76 24.54 38.86
N VAL A 107 -10.97 24.52 39.93
CA VAL A 107 -9.72 23.75 39.97
C VAL A 107 -10.00 22.25 39.93
N LYS A 108 -11.02 21.77 40.65
CA LYS A 108 -11.46 20.37 40.55
C LYS A 108 -11.95 20.00 39.15
N LYS A 109 -12.64 20.92 38.46
CA LYS A 109 -13.02 20.71 37.04
C LYS A 109 -11.78 20.64 36.16
N LEU A 110 -10.84 21.57 36.33
CA LEU A 110 -9.58 21.59 35.59
C LEU A 110 -8.77 20.30 35.79
N GLU A 111 -8.61 19.83 37.03
CA GLU A 111 -7.95 18.57 37.33
C GLU A 111 -8.63 17.40 36.63
N ARG A 112 -9.96 17.30 36.68
CA ARG A 112 -10.72 16.24 35.99
C ARG A 112 -10.55 16.30 34.48
N SER A 113 -10.62 17.49 33.89
CA SER A 113 -10.40 17.70 32.45
C SER A 113 -8.99 17.31 32.04
N LEU A 114 -7.99 17.68 32.85
CA LEU A 114 -6.59 17.31 32.63
C LEU A 114 -6.39 15.80 32.69
N HIS A 115 -6.96 15.14 33.70
CA HIS A 115 -6.97 13.69 33.84
C HIS A 115 -7.61 13.00 32.63
N HIS A 116 -8.77 13.51 32.18
CA HIS A 116 -9.48 12.99 31.02
C HIS A 116 -8.64 13.10 29.75
N ILE A 117 -8.07 14.27 29.47
CA ILE A 117 -7.21 14.51 28.30
C ILE A 117 -5.96 13.62 28.36
N ALA A 118 -5.34 13.47 29.53
CA ALA A 118 -4.17 12.60 29.69
C ALA A 118 -4.52 11.13 29.40
N ALA A 119 -5.64 10.63 29.92
CA ALA A 119 -6.11 9.28 29.65
C ALA A 119 -6.40 9.09 28.16
N GLN A 120 -7.11 10.02 27.52
CA GLN A 120 -7.38 10.00 26.08
C GLN A 120 -6.09 9.98 25.25
N ASN A 121 -5.12 10.85 25.57
CA ASN A 121 -3.85 10.89 24.87
C ASN A 121 -3.06 9.60 25.03
N SER A 122 -3.08 8.96 26.21
CA SER A 122 -2.46 7.66 26.42
C SER A 122 -3.10 6.60 25.51
N ILE A 123 -4.44 6.55 25.47
CA ILE A 123 -5.19 5.60 24.63
C ILE A 123 -4.85 5.84 23.16
N LEU A 124 -4.91 7.09 22.68
CA LEU A 124 -4.60 7.43 21.29
C LEU A 124 -3.15 7.11 20.91
N ARG A 125 -2.18 7.37 21.79
CA ARG A 125 -0.76 7.03 21.55
C ARG A 125 -0.57 5.52 21.37
N GLU A 126 -1.21 4.73 22.24
CA GLU A 126 -1.19 3.28 22.20
C GLU A 126 -1.87 2.72 20.94
N GLU A 127 -3.03 3.26 20.57
CA GLU A 127 -3.75 2.90 19.35
C GLU A 127 -2.93 3.21 18.10
N VAL A 128 -2.36 4.41 17.99
CA VAL A 128 -1.51 4.80 16.85
C VAL A 128 -0.28 3.90 16.76
N ARG A 129 0.33 3.55 17.90
CA ARG A 129 1.45 2.60 17.92
C ARG A 129 1.03 1.22 17.40
N GLY A 130 -0.07 0.66 17.92
CA GLY A 130 -0.61 -0.63 17.49
C GLY A 130 -1.00 -0.67 15.99
N LEU A 131 -1.61 0.41 15.49
CA LEU A 131 -1.95 0.56 14.07
C LEU A 131 -0.70 0.65 13.18
N ARG A 132 0.37 1.32 13.64
CA ARG A 132 1.65 1.34 12.91
C ARG A 132 2.30 -0.04 12.85
N ASP A 133 2.29 -0.77 13.96
CA ASP A 133 2.84 -2.12 14.03
C ASP A 133 2.06 -3.10 13.14
N SER A 134 0.72 -3.03 13.18
CA SER A 134 -0.14 -3.84 12.30
C SER A 134 0.04 -3.48 10.83
N LEU A 135 0.18 -2.20 10.47
CA LEU A 135 0.51 -1.78 9.11
C LEU A 135 1.84 -2.37 8.64
N ALA A 136 2.86 -2.39 9.51
CA ALA A 136 4.16 -2.98 9.18
C ALA A 136 4.04 -4.49 8.92
N ILE A 137 3.26 -5.21 9.72
CA ILE A 137 2.96 -6.64 9.49
C ILE A 137 2.24 -6.83 8.16
N LYS A 138 1.24 -6.00 7.85
CA LYS A 138 0.52 -6.06 6.56
C LYS A 138 1.48 -5.91 5.38
N LYS A 139 2.32 -4.88 5.40
CA LYS A 139 3.33 -4.65 4.35
C LYS A 139 4.27 -5.83 4.19
N ARG A 140 4.70 -6.44 5.29
CA ARG A 140 5.53 -7.66 5.26
C ARG A 140 4.81 -8.85 4.62
N ARG A 141 3.49 -8.97 4.77
CA ARG A 141 2.68 -10.03 4.13
C ARG A 141 2.48 -9.77 2.64
N ASP A 142 2.25 -8.51 2.25
CA ASP A 142 2.10 -8.12 0.85
C ASP A 142 3.42 -8.30 0.08
N ASN A 143 4.55 -8.09 0.76
CA ASN A 143 5.87 -8.42 0.26
C ASN A 143 6.07 -9.94 0.25
N LYS A 144 5.55 -10.61 -0.78
CA LYS A 144 5.88 -12.01 -1.03
C LYS A 144 7.40 -12.11 -1.22
N PRO A 145 8.11 -12.92 -0.41
CA PRO A 145 9.52 -13.17 -0.68
C PRO A 145 9.62 -13.76 -2.08
N TYR A 146 10.46 -13.15 -2.91
CA TYR A 146 10.71 -13.64 -4.25
C TYR A 146 11.41 -14.99 -4.15
N THR A 147 10.72 -16.06 -4.56
CA THR A 147 11.30 -17.40 -4.62
C THR A 147 12.00 -17.56 -5.95
N LEU A 148 13.32 -17.77 -5.91
CA LEU A 148 14.09 -18.09 -7.10
C LEU A 148 13.54 -19.36 -7.74
N GLN A 149 13.13 -19.26 -9.01
CA GLN A 149 12.62 -20.41 -9.75
C GLN A 149 13.79 -21.31 -10.13
N LEU A 150 13.97 -22.36 -9.34
CA LEU A 150 14.93 -23.42 -9.61
C LEU A 150 14.22 -24.49 -10.45
N GLU A 151 14.72 -24.75 -11.66
CA GLU A 151 14.14 -25.76 -12.55
C GLU A 151 14.30 -27.16 -11.96
N SER A 152 13.20 -27.89 -11.78
CA SER A 152 13.24 -29.27 -11.32
C SER A 152 13.77 -30.18 -12.42
N ASN A 153 14.64 -31.13 -12.07
CA ASN A 153 15.07 -32.16 -13.02
C ASN A 153 13.83 -32.98 -13.47
N GLN A 154 13.68 -33.21 -14.77
CA GLN A 154 12.54 -33.91 -15.42
C GLN A 154 12.31 -35.38 -14.98
N GLY A 155 13.05 -35.90 -14.00
CA GLY A 155 12.95 -37.28 -13.50
C GLY A 155 12.82 -37.38 -11.98
N TYR A 156 12.21 -36.40 -11.32
CA TYR A 156 12.14 -36.36 -9.86
C TYR A 156 10.93 -37.11 -9.28
N HIS A 157 11.18 -38.05 -8.37
CA HIS A 157 10.16 -38.93 -7.78
C HIS A 157 9.77 -38.60 -6.32
N GLY A 158 10.02 -37.37 -5.84
CA GLY A 158 9.37 -36.87 -4.61
C GLY A 158 10.14 -36.98 -3.27
N GLY A 159 11.42 -36.63 -3.23
CA GLY A 159 12.20 -36.48 -1.97
C GLY A 159 12.43 -35.01 -1.52
N ALA A 160 13.50 -34.75 -0.78
CA ALA A 160 14.09 -33.40 -0.64
C ALA A 160 15.12 -33.11 -1.77
N VAL A 161 15.02 -31.96 -2.42
CA VAL A 161 15.97 -31.54 -3.47
C VAL A 161 17.11 -30.76 -2.85
N PHE A 162 18.33 -31.29 -2.92
CA PHE A 162 19.53 -30.55 -2.53
C PHE A 162 20.03 -29.70 -3.70
N TRP A 163 20.15 -28.39 -3.48
CA TRP A 163 20.64 -27.45 -4.49
C TRP A 163 22.09 -27.10 -4.19
N SER A 164 22.99 -27.42 -5.14
CA SER A 164 24.38 -26.97 -5.04
C SER A 164 24.47 -25.46 -5.28
N PRO A 165 25.48 -24.77 -4.70
CA PRO A 165 25.68 -23.33 -4.92
C PRO A 165 25.72 -22.93 -6.40
N LYS A 166 26.31 -23.77 -7.25
CA LYS A 166 26.36 -23.57 -8.72
C LYS A 166 24.97 -23.56 -9.36
N ARG A 167 24.06 -24.46 -8.96
CA ARG A 167 22.68 -24.48 -9.48
C ARG A 167 21.89 -23.24 -9.05
N VAL A 168 22.14 -22.75 -7.83
CA VAL A 168 21.52 -21.50 -7.35
C VAL A 168 22.03 -20.30 -8.15
N GLN A 169 23.31 -20.27 -8.52
CA GLN A 169 23.85 -19.22 -9.40
C GLN A 169 23.22 -19.27 -10.79
N GLN A 170 23.14 -20.45 -11.41
CA GLN A 170 22.50 -20.62 -12.72
C GLN A 170 21.06 -20.08 -12.72
N ALA A 171 20.24 -20.47 -11.74
CA ALA A 171 18.87 -19.96 -11.66
C ALA A 171 18.78 -18.43 -11.47
N ARG A 172 19.80 -17.79 -10.87
CA ARG A 172 19.89 -16.32 -10.80
C ARG A 172 20.23 -15.72 -12.16
N ASP A 173 21.19 -16.31 -12.86
CA ASP A 173 21.60 -15.84 -14.19
C ASP A 173 20.47 -16.01 -15.22
N ASP A 174 19.74 -17.12 -15.15
CA ASP A 174 18.56 -17.38 -15.96
C ASP A 174 17.46 -16.34 -15.69
N GLU A 175 17.28 -15.97 -14.41
CA GLU A 175 16.32 -14.93 -14.05
C GLU A 175 16.70 -13.55 -14.57
N VAL A 176 17.97 -13.17 -14.45
CA VAL A 176 18.48 -11.91 -15.03
C VAL A 176 18.24 -11.91 -16.54
N SER A 177 18.47 -13.04 -17.20
CA SER A 177 18.23 -13.21 -18.64
C SER A 177 16.74 -13.06 -18.97
N ARG A 178 15.83 -13.69 -18.20
CA ARG A 178 14.38 -13.53 -18.37
C ARG A 178 13.93 -12.08 -18.22
N GLN A 179 14.46 -11.37 -17.23
CA GLN A 179 14.14 -9.96 -17.00
C GLN A 179 14.61 -9.08 -18.17
N GLN A 180 15.83 -9.29 -18.66
CA GLN A 180 16.34 -8.58 -19.82
C GLN A 180 15.49 -8.84 -21.06
N GLN A 181 15.11 -10.10 -21.33
CA GLN A 181 14.22 -10.45 -22.43
C GLN A 181 12.84 -9.77 -22.30
N ALA A 182 12.26 -9.75 -21.10
CA ALA A 182 10.99 -9.08 -20.86
C ALA A 182 11.06 -7.57 -21.13
N VAL A 183 12.15 -6.91 -20.69
CA VAL A 183 12.39 -5.49 -20.97
C VAL A 183 12.54 -5.24 -22.47
N GLN A 184 13.34 -6.06 -23.17
CA GLN A 184 13.51 -5.96 -24.62
C GLN A 184 12.18 -6.14 -25.37
N GLN A 185 11.34 -7.11 -24.95
CA GLN A 185 10.02 -7.31 -25.54
C GLN A 185 9.09 -6.10 -25.33
N GLN A 186 9.16 -5.44 -24.17
CA GLN A 186 8.38 -4.22 -23.94
C GLN A 186 8.86 -3.06 -24.80
N LEU A 187 10.18 -2.88 -24.94
CA LEU A 187 10.77 -1.87 -25.82
C LEU A 187 10.35 -2.10 -27.28
N GLN A 188 10.47 -3.33 -27.79
CA GLN A 188 10.03 -3.67 -29.14
C GLN A 188 8.53 -3.39 -29.35
N LYS A 189 7.68 -3.69 -28.35
CA LYS A 189 6.25 -3.37 -28.43
C LYS A 189 6.01 -1.86 -28.50
N ALA A 190 6.74 -1.07 -27.72
CA ALA A 190 6.66 0.39 -27.75
C ALA A 190 7.12 0.96 -29.10
N GLU A 191 8.24 0.49 -29.64
CA GLU A 191 8.75 0.88 -30.96
C GLU A 191 7.74 0.55 -32.06
N ILE A 192 7.13 -0.65 -32.03
CA ILE A 192 6.10 -1.03 -33.00
C ILE A 192 4.88 -0.11 -32.90
N THR A 193 4.47 0.29 -31.68
CA THR A 193 3.36 1.24 -31.52
C THR A 193 3.69 2.62 -32.08
N GLU A 194 4.90 3.13 -31.82
CA GLU A 194 5.36 4.41 -32.35
C GLU A 194 5.43 4.39 -33.89
N MET A 195 5.99 3.32 -34.46
CA MET A 195 6.05 3.15 -35.93
C MET A 195 4.65 3.11 -36.57
N LYS A 196 3.67 2.50 -35.89
CA LYS A 196 2.27 2.48 -36.36
C LYS A 196 1.65 3.87 -36.31
N GLU A 197 1.93 4.66 -35.29
CA GLU A 197 1.44 6.04 -35.17
C GLU A 197 2.05 6.93 -36.25
N GLN A 198 3.36 6.84 -36.46
CA GLN A 198 4.05 7.56 -37.54
C GLN A 198 3.48 7.19 -38.92
N ALA A 199 3.25 5.90 -39.18
CA ALA A 199 2.64 5.45 -40.44
C ALA A 199 1.21 6.00 -40.62
N ARG A 200 0.43 6.10 -39.53
CA ARG A 200 -0.91 6.72 -39.57
C ARG A 200 -0.82 8.21 -39.91
N LEU A 201 0.11 8.95 -39.29
CA LEU A 201 0.32 10.37 -39.57
C LEU A 201 0.73 10.61 -41.02
N CYS A 202 1.70 9.85 -41.54
CA CYS A 202 2.12 9.96 -42.94
C CYS A 202 0.97 9.63 -43.90
N LYS A 203 0.15 8.61 -43.60
CA LYS A 203 -1.04 8.29 -44.40
C LYS A 203 -2.06 9.44 -44.41
N LEU A 204 -2.27 10.12 -43.30
CA LEU A 204 -3.16 11.28 -43.21
C LEU A 204 -2.63 12.45 -44.04
N GLN A 205 -1.34 12.77 -43.94
CA GLN A 205 -0.70 13.81 -44.76
C GLN A 205 -0.87 13.54 -46.25
N LEU A 206 -0.58 12.31 -46.69
CA LEU A 206 -0.72 11.91 -48.09
C LEU A 206 -2.17 11.98 -48.59
N LEU A 207 -3.15 11.68 -47.72
CA LEU A 207 -4.57 11.86 -48.06
C LEU A 207 -4.96 13.33 -48.18
N GLN A 208 -4.43 14.19 -47.31
CA GLN A 208 -4.67 15.64 -47.35
C GLN A 208 -4.08 16.26 -48.63
N GLU A 209 -2.84 15.92 -48.98
CA GLU A 209 -2.21 16.35 -50.24
C GLU A 209 -3.04 15.93 -51.46
N LYS A 210 -3.52 14.68 -51.48
CA LYS A 210 -4.41 14.19 -52.56
C LYS A 210 -5.73 14.95 -52.62
N ARG A 211 -6.27 15.43 -51.49
CA ARG A 211 -7.50 16.26 -51.47
C ARG A 211 -7.23 17.65 -52.04
N VAL A 212 -6.18 18.32 -51.57
CA VAL A 212 -5.76 19.64 -52.07
C VAL A 212 -5.50 19.60 -53.56
N GLU A 213 -4.81 18.56 -54.05
CA GLU A 213 -4.53 18.38 -55.48
C GLU A 213 -5.83 18.18 -56.30
N ARG A 214 -6.83 17.47 -55.75
CA ARG A 214 -8.14 17.34 -56.40
C ARG A 214 -8.89 18.67 -56.45
N GLU A 215 -8.88 19.45 -55.37
CA GLU A 215 -9.51 20.76 -55.31
C GLU A 215 -8.86 21.72 -56.31
N ARG A 216 -7.53 21.78 -56.37
CA ARG A 216 -6.78 22.54 -57.39
C ARG A 216 -7.20 22.16 -58.81
N ARG A 217 -7.29 20.87 -59.12
CA ARG A 217 -7.76 20.39 -60.43
C ARG A 217 -9.20 20.81 -60.73
N GLN A 218 -10.09 20.78 -59.74
CA GLN A 218 -11.47 21.24 -59.91
C GLN A 218 -11.56 22.75 -60.14
N GLU A 219 -10.77 23.55 -59.42
CA GLU A 219 -10.70 24.99 -59.61
C GLU A 219 -10.20 25.35 -61.00
N VAL A 220 -9.13 24.70 -61.48
CA VAL A 220 -8.63 24.89 -62.85
C VAL A 220 -9.73 24.58 -63.86
N ARG A 221 -10.43 23.45 -63.74
CA ARG A 221 -11.56 23.10 -64.62
C ARG A 221 -12.70 24.14 -64.55
N ARG A 222 -13.05 24.64 -63.36
CA ARG A 222 -14.07 25.69 -63.21
C ARG A 222 -13.65 26.99 -63.90
N LYS A 223 -12.39 27.41 -63.75
CA LYS A 223 -11.81 28.59 -64.42
C LYS A 223 -11.82 28.43 -65.94
N GLU A 224 -11.45 27.25 -66.45
CA GLU A 224 -11.50 26.94 -67.89
C GLU A 224 -12.93 27.00 -68.45
N ILE A 225 -13.92 26.43 -67.73
CA ILE A 225 -15.33 26.47 -68.13
C ILE A 225 -15.84 27.92 -68.12
N ALA A 226 -15.52 28.69 -67.07
CA ALA A 226 -15.90 30.10 -66.97
C ALA A 226 -15.26 30.96 -68.07
N ALA A 227 -13.98 30.74 -68.40
CA ALA A 227 -13.29 31.41 -69.49
C ALA A 227 -13.95 31.10 -70.84
N LYS A 228 -14.24 29.81 -71.11
CA LYS A 228 -14.97 29.40 -72.33
C LYS A 228 -16.36 30.03 -72.43
N LEU A 229 -17.09 30.15 -71.32
CA LEU A 229 -18.39 30.82 -71.28
C LEU A 229 -18.26 32.33 -71.52
N ALA A 230 -17.28 33.00 -70.89
CA ALA A 230 -17.00 34.42 -71.06
C ALA A 230 -16.60 34.73 -72.50
N GLU A 231 -15.76 33.88 -73.12
CA GLU A 231 -15.38 34.00 -74.52
C GLU A 231 -16.60 33.87 -75.46
N LYS A 232 -17.46 32.86 -75.22
CA LYS A 232 -18.72 32.72 -75.97
C LYS A 232 -19.63 33.94 -75.81
N GLN A 233 -19.76 34.50 -74.60
CA GLN A 233 -20.53 35.71 -74.35
C GLN A 233 -19.92 36.94 -75.04
N HIS A 234 -18.60 37.09 -75.02
CA HIS A 234 -17.89 38.15 -75.72
C HIS A 234 -18.13 38.07 -77.23
N GLN A 235 -17.99 36.89 -77.82
CA GLN A 235 -18.32 36.65 -79.23
C GLN A 235 -19.79 36.94 -79.57
N LYS A 236 -20.72 36.68 -78.65
CA LYS A 236 -22.14 37.01 -78.82
C LYS A 236 -22.35 38.54 -78.77
N ARG A 237 -21.77 39.24 -77.80
CA ARG A 237 -21.81 40.72 -77.72
C ARG A 237 -21.21 41.38 -78.95
N LEU A 238 -20.10 40.87 -79.49
CA LEU A 238 -19.52 41.35 -80.75
C LEU A 238 -20.47 41.14 -81.94
N ARG A 239 -21.18 40.01 -81.99
CA ARG A 239 -22.20 39.74 -83.02
C ARG A 239 -23.42 40.66 -82.89
N ASP A 240 -23.89 40.88 -81.67
CA ASP A 240 -25.06 41.74 -81.40
C ASP A 240 -24.73 43.22 -81.64
N ALA A 241 -23.52 43.68 -81.29
CA ALA A 241 -23.03 45.02 -81.62
C ALA A 241 -22.94 45.24 -83.14
N LYS A 242 -22.47 44.25 -83.91
CA LYS A 242 -22.50 44.30 -85.39
C LYS A 242 -23.93 44.42 -85.94
N LYS A 243 -24.92 43.78 -85.29
CA LYS A 243 -26.34 43.88 -85.68
C LYS A 243 -26.98 45.22 -85.29
N SER A 244 -26.59 45.85 -84.18
CA SER A 244 -27.14 47.17 -83.79
C SER A 244 -26.64 48.30 -84.68
N TYR A 245 -25.44 48.18 -85.27
CA TYR A 245 -24.98 49.10 -86.33
C TYR A 245 -25.83 49.04 -87.61
N THR A 246 -26.53 47.94 -87.88
CA THR A 246 -27.39 47.77 -89.06
C THR A 246 -28.85 48.23 -88.89
N ILE A 247 -29.31 48.58 -87.67
CA ILE A 247 -30.72 48.98 -87.39
C ILE A 247 -30.79 50.43 -86.84
N ALA A 248 -29.81 51.29 -87.16
CA ALA A 248 -29.99 52.73 -86.96
C ALA A 248 -30.97 53.26 -88.02
N PRO A 249 -32.07 53.94 -87.63
CA PRO A 249 -33.15 54.28 -88.55
C PRO A 249 -32.74 55.47 -89.42
N LYS A 250 -32.88 55.30 -90.73
CA LYS A 250 -33.15 56.41 -91.65
C LYS A 250 -34.61 56.23 -92.06
N GLY A 251 -35.52 57.16 -91.75
CA GLY A 251 -35.34 58.60 -91.87
C GLY A 251 -35.50 58.94 -93.34
#